data_AF-A0A924D2A5-F1
#
_entry.id   AF-A0A924D2A5-F1
#
_cell.length_a   1.000
_cell.length_b   1.000
_cell.length_c   1.000
_cell.angle_alpha   90.00
_cell.angle_beta   90.00
_cell.angle_gamma   90.00
#
_symmetry.space_group_name_H-M   'P 1'
#
loop_
_entity.id
_entity.type
_entity.pdbx_description
1 polymer ?
#
loop_
_entity_poly.entity_id
_entity_poly.type
_entity_poly.pdbx_seq_one_letter_code
_entity_poly.pdbx_strand_id
1 'polypeptide(L)'
;MPAQIIQTNAAPFAAVKIDPVTLDIVENALRNARIEMDATLVRTAMSPGIREQGDAFPLIANPDGKMIVGQFGSFIDGFIRNFNGTIEEGDMILLSDP
;
A
#
# COMPACT_ATOMS: atom_id res chain seq x y z
N MET A 1 18.51 6.61 10.67
CA MET A 1 18.81 5.62 9.62
C MET A 1 17.49 5.23 8.99
N PRO A 2 17.42 4.92 7.68
CA PRO A 2 16.17 4.47 7.08
C PRO A 2 15.68 3.19 7.79
N ALA A 3 14.37 2.98 7.78
CA ALA A 3 13.73 1.82 8.37
C ALA A 3 14.31 0.53 7.77
N GLN A 4 14.51 -0.47 8.63
CA GLN A 4 14.94 -1.79 8.20
C GLN A 4 13.73 -2.70 8.02
N ILE A 5 13.38 -3.02 6.77
CA ILE A 5 12.32 -3.99 6.49
C ILE A 5 12.88 -5.40 6.70
N ILE A 6 12.32 -6.13 7.66
CA ILE A 6 12.67 -7.53 7.93
C ILE A 6 11.75 -8.41 7.10
N GLN A 7 12.29 -8.93 6.00
CA GLN A 7 11.56 -9.83 5.10
C GLN A 7 11.60 -11.27 5.65
N THR A 8 10.48 -11.96 5.65
CA THR A 8 10.41 -13.40 5.99
C THR A 8 11.04 -14.28 4.92
N ASN A 9 11.17 -13.77 3.69
CA ASN A 9 11.90 -14.41 2.59
C ASN A 9 12.99 -13.47 2.05
N ALA A 10 14.26 -13.89 2.19
CA ALA A 10 15.42 -13.14 1.70
C ALA A 10 15.87 -13.54 0.29
N ALA A 11 15.17 -14.48 -0.37
CA ALA A 11 15.50 -14.87 -1.74
C ALA A 11 15.29 -13.69 -2.69
N PRO A 12 16.29 -13.32 -3.53
CA PRO A 12 16.13 -12.25 -4.50
C PRO A 12 14.99 -12.56 -5.49
N PHE A 13 14.22 -11.53 -5.85
CA PHE A 13 13.23 -11.67 -6.93
C PHE A 13 13.92 -11.99 -8.25
N ALA A 14 13.39 -12.98 -8.97
CA ALA A 14 13.81 -13.26 -10.33
C ALA A 14 13.14 -12.29 -11.30
N ALA A 15 13.90 -11.67 -12.19
CA ALA A 15 13.34 -10.89 -13.28
C ALA A 15 12.68 -11.84 -14.30
N VAL A 16 11.40 -11.62 -14.57
CA VAL A 16 10.62 -12.44 -15.51
C VAL A 16 10.10 -11.54 -16.63
N LYS A 17 10.15 -12.03 -17.87
CA LYS A 17 9.52 -11.35 -19.00
C LYS A 17 7.99 -11.44 -18.84
N ILE A 18 7.33 -10.29 -18.77
CA ILE A 18 5.87 -10.20 -18.65
C ILE A 18 5.27 -9.96 -20.03
N ASP A 19 4.32 -10.80 -20.43
CA ASP A 19 3.52 -10.59 -21.64
C ASP A 19 2.31 -9.68 -21.33
N PRO A 20 1.69 -9.05 -22.35
CA PRO A 20 0.59 -8.11 -22.15
C PRO A 20 -0.63 -8.71 -21.42
N VAL A 21 -0.93 -10.00 -21.58
CA VAL A 21 -2.08 -10.63 -20.92
C VAL A 21 -1.81 -10.79 -19.43
N THR A 22 -0.61 -11.26 -19.07
CA THR A 22 -0.21 -11.35 -17.67
C THR A 22 -0.20 -9.98 -16.99
N LEU A 23 0.30 -8.96 -17.69
CA LEU A 23 0.29 -7.58 -17.18
C LEU A 23 -1.14 -7.10 -16.88
N ASP A 24 -2.05 -7.27 -17.84
CA ASP A 24 -3.46 -6.87 -17.70
C ASP A 24 -4.15 -7.58 -16.53
N ILE A 25 -3.90 -8.88 -16.35
CA ILE A 25 -4.44 -9.64 -15.21
C ILE A 25 -3.93 -9.06 -13.88
N VAL A 26 -2.64 -8.79 -13.75
CA VAL A 26 -2.05 -8.23 -12.52
C VAL A 26 -2.61 -6.83 -12.23
N GLU A 27 -2.70 -5.97 -13.24
CA GLU A 27 -3.24 -4.63 -13.09
C GLU A 27 -4.70 -4.64 -12.63
N ASN A 28 -5.55 -5.46 -13.27
CA ASN A 28 -6.95 -5.57 -12.90
C ASN A 28 -7.13 -6.23 -11.52
N ALA A 29 -6.30 -7.21 -11.16
CA ALA A 29 -6.32 -7.81 -9.83
C ALA A 29 -6.03 -6.77 -8.74
N LEU A 30 -4.97 -5.97 -8.90
CA LEU A 30 -4.61 -4.93 -7.95
C LEU A 30 -5.64 -3.79 -7.90
N ARG A 31 -6.23 -3.42 -9.05
CA ARG A 31 -7.34 -2.47 -9.12
C ARG A 31 -8.56 -2.97 -8.34
N ASN A 32 -8.94 -4.24 -8.52
CA ASN A 32 -10.06 -4.85 -7.82
C ASN A 32 -9.81 -4.94 -6.32
N ALA A 33 -8.58 -5.27 -5.89
CA ALA A 33 -8.21 -5.24 -4.48
C ALA A 33 -8.41 -3.84 -3.87
N ARG A 34 -8.01 -2.77 -4.58
CA ARG A 34 -8.26 -1.39 -4.13
C ARG A 34 -9.75 -1.06 -4.03
N ILE A 35 -10.56 -1.49 -5.00
CA ILE A 35 -12.02 -1.32 -4.97
C ILE A 35 -12.63 -2.00 -3.73
N GLU A 36 -12.16 -3.20 -3.40
CA GLU A 36 -12.60 -3.90 -2.19
C GLU A 36 -12.19 -3.19 -0.90
N MET A 37 -10.97 -2.63 -0.86
CA MET A 37 -10.51 -1.80 0.27
C MET A 37 -11.42 -0.57 0.47
N ASP A 38 -11.76 0.15 -0.60
CA ASP A 38 -12.69 1.29 -0.52
C ASP A 38 -14.06 0.84 0.00
N ALA A 39 -14.58 -0.23 -0.58
CA ALA A 39 -15.91 -0.71 -0.26
C ALA A 39 -15.98 -1.23 1.19
N THR A 40 -14.87 -1.75 1.73
CA THR A 40 -14.74 -2.09 3.15
C THR A 40 -14.78 -0.82 4.00
N LEU A 41 -13.92 0.17 3.71
CA LEU A 41 -13.86 1.44 4.45
C LEU A 41 -15.21 2.15 4.49
N VAL A 42 -15.88 2.30 3.34
CA VAL A 42 -17.18 2.99 3.25
C VAL A 42 -18.27 2.26 4.04
N ARG A 43 -18.28 0.92 4.05
CA ARG A 43 -19.31 0.14 4.75
C ARG A 43 -19.10 0.08 6.26
N THR A 44 -17.86 0.18 6.74
CA THR A 44 -17.56 0.07 8.17
C THR A 44 -17.30 1.41 8.85
N ALA A 45 -17.04 2.47 8.09
CA ALA A 45 -16.81 3.79 8.66
C ALA A 45 -18.07 4.32 9.37
N MET A 46 -17.86 4.95 10.52
CA MET A 46 -18.90 5.73 11.20
C MET A 46 -18.83 7.22 10.85
N SER A 47 -17.73 7.66 10.23
CA SER A 47 -17.49 9.07 9.85
C SER A 47 -18.26 9.45 8.57
N PRO A 48 -19.08 10.52 8.59
CA PRO A 48 -19.68 11.07 7.38
C PRO A 48 -18.65 11.55 6.35
N GLY A 49 -17.49 12.05 6.81
CA GLY A 49 -16.39 12.45 5.90
C GLY A 49 -15.90 11.28 5.05
N ILE A 50 -15.83 10.08 5.62
CA ILE A 50 -15.46 8.89 4.87
C ILE A 50 -16.64 8.36 4.04
N ARG A 51 -17.84 8.23 4.66
CA ARG A 51 -18.99 7.60 4.01
C ARG A 51 -19.58 8.40 2.85
N GLU A 52 -19.65 9.72 3.01
CA GLU A 52 -20.37 10.62 2.09
C GLU A 52 -19.41 11.44 1.24
N GLN A 53 -18.29 11.88 1.81
CA GLN A 53 -17.31 12.69 1.07
C GLN A 53 -16.20 11.85 0.44
N GLY A 54 -16.02 10.60 0.90
CA GLY A 54 -14.97 9.71 0.39
C GLY A 54 -13.56 10.15 0.79
N ASP A 55 -13.41 10.84 1.93
CA ASP A 55 -12.12 11.34 2.43
C ASP A 55 -11.30 10.23 3.09
N ALA A 56 -11.02 9.18 2.32
CA ALA A 56 -10.16 8.06 2.67
C ALA A 56 -9.51 7.51 1.40
N PHE A 57 -8.19 7.33 1.42
CA PHE A 57 -7.42 7.00 0.23
C PHE A 57 -6.58 5.74 0.43
N PRO A 58 -7.18 4.54 0.35
CA PRO A 58 -6.41 3.30 0.42
C PRO A 58 -5.49 3.18 -0.80
N LEU A 59 -4.30 2.63 -0.57
CA LEU A 59 -3.29 2.39 -1.59
C LEU A 59 -2.52 1.10 -1.32
N ILE A 60 -1.88 0.58 -2.36
CA ILE A 60 -0.93 -0.53 -2.31
C ILE A 60 0.42 0.01 -2.83
N ALA A 61 1.50 -0.25 -2.10
CA ALA A 61 2.84 0.21 -2.45
C ALA A 61 3.84 -0.94 -2.57
N ASN A 62 4.94 -0.69 -3.28
CA ASN A 62 6.08 -1.60 -3.32
C ASN A 62 6.97 -1.45 -2.05
N PRO A 63 7.99 -2.30 -1.87
CA PRO A 63 8.90 -2.20 -0.73
C PRO A 63 9.69 -0.88 -0.62
N ASP A 64 9.86 -0.15 -1.73
CA ASP A 64 10.46 1.19 -1.71
C ASP A 64 9.45 2.28 -1.28
N GLY A 65 8.23 1.90 -0.91
CA GLY A 65 7.15 2.83 -0.57
C GLY A 65 6.52 3.54 -1.76
N LYS A 66 6.83 3.15 -3.01
CA LYS A 66 6.21 3.73 -4.21
C LYS A 66 4.82 3.16 -4.42
N MET A 67 3.85 4.04 -4.70
CA MET A 67 2.48 3.63 -4.97
C MET A 67 2.41 2.78 -6.25
N ILE A 68 1.76 1.61 -6.14
CA ILE A 68 1.42 0.74 -7.28
C ILE A 68 -0.04 0.98 -7.69
N VAL A 69 -0.96 1.04 -6.71
CA VAL A 69 -2.37 1.40 -6.94
C VAL A 69 -2.81 2.37 -5.85
N GLY A 70 -3.52 3.44 -6.22
CA GLY A 70 -4.05 4.47 -5.33
C GLY A 70 -4.38 5.75 -6.11
N GLN A 71 -4.63 6.86 -5.41
CA GLN A 71 -5.12 8.11 -6.03
C GLN A 71 -4.11 9.27 -6.00
N PHE A 72 -3.39 9.47 -4.89
CA PHE A 72 -2.62 10.70 -4.64
C PHE A 72 -1.11 10.49 -4.46
N GLY A 73 -0.60 9.32 -4.84
CA GLY A 73 0.79 8.92 -4.52
C GLY A 73 0.89 8.26 -3.15
N SER A 74 2.12 8.05 -2.68
CA SER A 74 2.40 7.34 -1.43
C SER A 74 3.31 8.15 -0.52
N PHE A 75 2.92 8.27 0.74
CA PHE A 75 3.72 8.88 1.81
C PHE A 75 4.73 7.87 2.41
N ILE A 76 4.64 6.59 2.04
CA ILE A 76 5.38 5.48 2.67
C ILE A 76 6.90 5.62 2.45
N ASP A 77 7.35 6.09 1.29
CA ASP A 77 8.78 6.35 1.05
C ASP A 77 9.34 7.38 2.05
N GLY A 78 8.59 8.47 2.28
CA GLY A 78 8.94 9.47 3.28
C GLY A 78 9.00 8.87 4.69
N PHE A 79 8.04 8.02 5.04
CA PHE A 79 8.05 7.30 6.31
C PHE A 79 9.28 6.39 6.45
N ILE A 80 9.54 5.52 5.47
CA ILE A 80 10.67 4.56 5.48
C ILE A 80 12.00 5.31 5.64
N ARG A 81 12.17 6.46 5.00
CA ARG A 81 13.42 7.24 5.11
C ARG A 81 13.65 7.86 6.48
N ASN A 82 12.58 8.15 7.23
CA ASN A 82 12.65 8.88 8.50
C ASN A 82 12.43 8.00 9.74
N PHE A 83 11.80 6.84 9.59
CA PHE A 83 11.54 5.93 10.69
C PHE A 83 12.80 5.15 11.09
N ASN A 84 13.20 5.25 12.36
CA ASN A 84 14.41 4.62 12.87
C ASN A 84 14.06 3.38 13.70
N GLY A 85 13.81 2.26 13.01
CA GLY A 85 13.43 0.98 13.61
C GLY A 85 13.33 -0.14 12.57
N THR A 86 12.76 -1.27 12.97
CA THR A 86 12.40 -2.38 12.08
C THR A 86 10.94 -2.30 11.65
N ILE A 87 10.65 -2.84 10.47
CA ILE A 87 9.28 -3.09 10.00
C ILE A 87 9.21 -4.59 9.69
N GLU A 88 8.32 -5.30 10.38
CA GLU A 88 8.22 -6.75 10.35
C GLU A 88 6.84 -7.21 9.84
N GLU A 89 6.73 -8.48 9.47
CA GLU A 89 5.46 -9.04 9.02
C GLU A 89 4.41 -8.99 10.15
N GLY A 90 3.26 -8.38 9.85
CA GLY A 90 2.15 -8.25 10.80
C GLY A 90 2.12 -6.93 11.58
N ASP A 91 3.12 -6.06 11.42
CA ASP A 91 3.14 -4.76 12.07
C ASP A 91 1.99 -3.84 11.60
N MET A 92 1.41 -3.10 12.55
CA MET A 92 0.44 -2.04 12.29
C MET A 92 1.02 -0.69 12.74
N ILE A 93 1.15 0.24 11.78
CA ILE A 93 1.75 1.55 12.02
C ILE A 93 0.67 2.62 11.85
N LEU A 94 0.51 3.48 12.86
CA LEU A 94 -0.43 4.59 12.86
C LEU A 94 0.33 5.90 13.08
N LEU A 95 0.07 6.90 12.24
CA LEU A 95 0.67 8.22 12.28
C LEU A 95 -0.42 9.29 12.23
N SER A 96 -0.26 10.37 12.99
CA SER A 96 -1.18 11.51 12.98
C SER A 96 -0.47 12.86 13.14
N ASP A 97 0.87 12.87 13.10
CA ASP A 97 1.66 14.10 13.16
C ASP A 97 1.52 14.84 11.82
N PRO A 98 1.05 16.11 11.80
CA PRO A 98 0.83 16.88 10.58
C PRO A 98 2.08 17.15 9.73
#